data_AF-A0AAW8ARA1-F1
#
_entry.id   AF-A0AAW8ARA1-F1
#
_cell.length_a   1.000
_cell.length_b   1.000
_cell.length_c   1.000
_cell.angle_alpha   90.00
_cell.angle_beta   90.00
_cell.angle_gamma   90.00
#
_symmetry.space_group_name_H-M   'P 1'
#
loop_
_entity.id
_entity.type
_entity.pdbx_description
1 polymer ?
#
loop_
_entity_poly.entity_id
_entity_poly.type
_entity_poly.pdbx_seq_one_letter_code
_entity_poly.pdbx_strand_id
1 'polypeptide(L)'
;HRSYKDQENGLEATLHEGPKVTELRRRGIETEISRTNDEIKERNQAQLQYGKNMDLLIAENEIKLSALKTEQQTQIENSAKTPPIDEKALFEEKQRETLGKVLKREISAK
;
A
#
# COMPACT_ATOMS: atom_id res chain seq x y z
N HIS A 1 30.25 10.70 18.71
CA HIS A 1 28.95 10.04 18.94
C HIS A 1 27.95 11.09 19.39
N ARG A 2 26.78 11.19 18.74
CA ARG A 2 25.65 12.02 19.21
C ARG A 2 24.81 11.18 20.17
N SER A 3 24.29 11.78 21.25
CA SER A 3 23.36 11.10 22.14
C SER A 3 22.05 10.78 21.38
N TYR A 4 21.31 9.72 21.74
CA TYR A 4 20.03 9.42 21.09
C TYR A 4 19.02 10.59 21.17
N LYS A 5 19.13 11.41 22.22
CA LYS A 5 18.33 12.63 22.38
C LYS A 5 18.57 13.66 21.27
N ASP A 6 19.77 13.68 20.68
CA ASP A 6 20.12 14.55 19.56
C ASP A 6 19.86 13.91 18.19
N GLN A 7 19.48 12.63 18.14
CA GLN A 7 19.24 11.91 16.88
C GLN A 7 17.82 12.09 16.35
N GLU A 8 16.90 12.67 17.15
CA GLU A 8 15.47 12.87 16.80
C GLU A 8 14.76 11.60 16.29
N ASN A 9 15.32 10.42 16.53
CA ASN A 9 14.80 9.15 16.07
C ASN A 9 13.70 8.57 16.98
N GLY A 10 13.32 9.32 18.01
CA GLY A 10 12.30 8.94 18.98
C GLY A 10 12.69 7.77 19.90
N LEU A 11 13.96 7.31 19.86
CA LEU A 11 14.44 6.24 20.73
C LEU A 11 14.94 6.78 22.06
N GLU A 12 14.69 6.05 23.14
CA GLU A 12 15.16 6.43 24.47
C GLU A 12 16.57 5.91 24.74
N ALA A 13 17.41 6.74 25.37
CA ALA A 13 18.77 6.39 25.70
C ALA A 13 18.84 5.54 26.98
N THR A 14 19.62 4.45 26.95
CA THR A 14 19.96 3.68 28.16
C THR A 14 20.97 4.44 29.03
N LEU A 15 20.95 4.19 30.33
CA LEU A 15 21.97 4.68 31.26
C LEU A 15 23.21 3.78 31.21
N HIS A 16 24.39 4.35 31.45
CA HIS A 16 25.63 3.57 31.53
C HIS A 16 25.61 2.63 32.74
N GLU A 17 25.75 1.33 32.49
CA GLU A 17 25.97 0.33 33.55
C GLU A 17 27.44 0.33 33.99
N GLY A 18 27.69 0.84 35.20
CA GLY A 18 29.02 0.79 35.78
C GLY A 18 29.51 -0.66 36.04
N PRO A 19 30.81 -0.85 36.34
CA PRO A 19 31.39 -2.18 36.56
C PRO A 19 30.66 -3.01 37.62
N LYS A 20 30.20 -2.36 38.71
CA LYS A 20 29.48 -3.05 39.79
C LYS A 20 28.11 -3.55 39.38
N VAL A 21 27.37 -2.74 38.62
CA VAL A 21 26.06 -3.10 38.06
C VAL A 21 26.22 -4.31 37.13
N THR A 22 27.21 -4.25 36.24
CA THR A 22 27.52 -5.34 35.30
C THR A 22 27.88 -6.64 36.04
N GLU A 23 28.66 -6.54 37.13
CA GLU A 23 29.03 -7.70 37.94
C GLU A 23 27.80 -8.35 38.59
N LEU A 24 26.93 -7.55 39.21
CA LEU A 24 25.69 -8.05 39.84
C LEU A 24 24.79 -8.74 38.80
N ARG A 25 24.64 -8.14 37.62
CA ARG A 25 23.86 -8.71 36.51
C ARG A 25 24.40 -10.08 36.07
N ARG A 26 25.72 -10.24 35.98
CA ARG A 26 26.36 -11.54 35.66
C ARG A 26 26.12 -12.62 36.71
N ARG A 27 25.84 -12.22 37.95
CA ARG A 27 25.45 -13.12 39.05
C ARG A 27 23.93 -13.36 39.11
N GLY A 28 23.17 -12.85 38.15
CA GLY A 28 21.70 -12.93 38.12
C GLY A 28 21.00 -11.98 39.08
N ILE A 29 21.71 -10.98 39.63
CA ILE A 29 21.13 -9.98 40.52
C ILE A 29 20.80 -8.74 39.69
N GLU A 30 19.51 -8.44 39.59
CA GLU A 30 19.06 -7.23 38.93
C GLU A 30 19.30 -6.00 39.79
N THR A 31 19.76 -4.94 39.14
CA THR A 31 19.78 -3.59 39.67
C THR A 31 18.69 -2.77 38.98
N GLU A 32 18.29 -1.67 39.60
CA GLU A 32 17.37 -0.71 38.99
C GLU A 32 17.89 -0.23 37.62
N ILE A 33 19.19 0.07 37.51
CA ILE A 33 19.82 0.52 36.25
C ILE A 33 19.70 -0.57 35.17
N SER A 34 20.00 -1.82 35.48
CA SER A 34 19.91 -2.91 34.51
C SER A 34 18.47 -3.17 34.07
N ARG A 35 17.52 -3.07 35.00
CA ARG A 35 16.08 -3.24 34.73
C ARG A 35 15.56 -2.14 33.81
N THR A 36 15.78 -0.88 34.19
CA THR A 36 15.34 0.28 33.38
C THR A 36 15.95 0.23 31.98
N ASN A 37 17.22 -0.17 31.85
CA ASN A 37 17.86 -0.32 30.55
C ASN A 37 17.23 -1.41 29.68
N ASP A 38 16.78 -2.51 30.28
CA ASP A 38 16.14 -3.59 29.54
C ASP A 38 14.74 -3.18 29.08
N GLU A 39 13.98 -2.49 29.93
CA GLU A 39 12.68 -1.89 29.57
C GLU A 39 12.83 -0.86 28.43
N ILE A 40 13.86 -0.01 28.47
CA ILE A 40 14.18 0.95 27.39
C ILE A 40 14.48 0.20 26.08
N LYS A 41 15.28 -0.88 26.14
CA LYS A 41 15.60 -1.68 24.94
C LYS A 41 14.35 -2.33 24.37
N GLU A 42 13.47 -2.86 25.19
CA GLU A 42 12.21 -3.47 24.76
C GLU A 42 11.31 -2.46 24.04
N ARG A 43 11.11 -1.28 24.63
CA ARG A 43 10.32 -0.20 24.02
C ARG A 43 10.93 0.29 22.70
N ASN A 44 12.24 0.50 22.66
CA ASN A 44 12.95 0.88 21.44
C ASN A 44 12.82 -0.18 20.34
N GLN A 45 12.92 -1.46 20.69
CA GLN A 45 12.72 -2.55 19.75
C GLN A 45 11.30 -2.56 19.19
N ALA A 46 10.28 -2.43 20.04
CA ALA A 46 8.90 -2.34 19.60
C ALA A 46 8.71 -1.19 18.60
N GLN A 47 9.21 0.00 18.91
CA GLN A 47 9.11 1.17 18.02
C GLN A 47 9.78 0.95 16.66
N LEU A 48 10.96 0.32 16.64
CA LEU A 48 11.64 -0.02 15.39
C LEU A 48 10.86 -1.04 14.56
N GLN A 49 10.20 -2.01 15.19
CA GLN A 49 9.35 -2.98 14.48
C GLN A 49 8.08 -2.31 13.91
N TYR A 50 7.43 -1.43 14.68
CA TYR A 50 6.30 -0.64 14.19
C TYR A 50 6.67 0.22 12.98
N GLY A 51 7.82 0.91 13.03
CA GLY A 51 8.33 1.69 11.90
C GLY A 51 8.52 0.84 10.64
N LYS A 52 9.20 -0.31 10.75
CA LYS A 52 9.41 -1.24 9.63
C LYS A 52 8.10 -1.75 9.02
N ASN A 53 7.13 -2.09 9.86
CA ASN A 53 5.82 -2.56 9.39
C ASN A 53 5.08 -1.45 8.63
N MET A 54 5.22 -0.20 9.06
CA MET A 54 4.63 0.94 8.37
C MET A 54 5.29 1.18 7.01
N ASP A 55 6.61 1.12 6.92
CA ASP A 55 7.34 1.29 5.66
C ASP A 55 6.94 0.22 4.63
N LEU A 56 6.78 -1.02 5.07
CA LEU A 56 6.26 -2.11 4.22
C LEU A 56 4.84 -1.81 3.73
N LEU A 57 3.95 -1.36 4.61
CA LEU A 57 2.57 -1.04 4.25
C LEU A 57 2.50 0.14 3.26
N ILE A 58 3.35 1.15 3.44
CA ILE A 58 3.47 2.28 2.52
C ILE A 58 3.93 1.78 1.15
N ALA A 59 5.01 1.00 1.10
CA ALA A 59 5.52 0.44 -0.16
C ALA A 59 4.48 -0.42 -0.89
N GLU A 60 3.75 -1.28 -0.16
CA GLU A 60 2.66 -2.07 -0.74
C GLU A 60 1.54 -1.20 -1.32
N ASN A 61 1.17 -0.12 -0.62
CA ASN A 61 0.13 0.80 -1.07
C ASN A 61 0.58 1.61 -2.29
N GLU A 62 1.83 2.04 -2.35
CA GLU A 62 2.41 2.74 -3.51
C GLU A 62 2.41 1.85 -4.76
N ILE A 63 2.80 0.57 -4.61
CA ILE A 63 2.74 -0.40 -5.70
C ILE A 63 1.29 -0.58 -6.18
N LYS A 64 0.33 -0.80 -5.26
CA LYS A 64 -1.09 -0.95 -5.62
C LYS A 64 -1.65 0.29 -6.33
N LEU A 65 -1.32 1.49 -5.85
CA LEU A 65 -1.73 2.74 -6.48
C LEU A 65 -1.15 2.91 -7.88
N SER A 66 0.11 2.55 -8.09
CA SER A 66 0.73 2.60 -9.42
C SER A 66 0.05 1.65 -10.40
N ALA A 67 -0.22 0.41 -9.98
CA ALA A 67 -0.89 -0.59 -10.80
C ALA A 67 -2.30 -0.12 -11.21
N LEU A 68 -3.06 0.43 -10.25
CA LEU A 68 -4.40 0.95 -10.51
C LEU A 68 -4.40 2.12 -11.51
N LYS A 69 -3.42 3.03 -11.39
CA LYS A 69 -3.25 4.14 -12.35
C LYS A 69 -2.93 3.63 -13.75
N THR A 70 -2.03 2.66 -13.86
CA THR A 70 -1.70 2.04 -15.15
C THR A 70 -2.93 1.36 -15.76
N GLU A 71 -3.69 0.61 -14.96
CA GLU A 71 -4.92 -0.03 -15.42
C GLU A 71 -5.93 1.01 -15.95
N GLN A 72 -6.20 2.07 -15.18
CA GLN A 72 -7.09 3.15 -15.61
C GLN A 72 -6.62 3.80 -16.92
N GLN A 73 -5.32 4.07 -17.05
CA GLN A 73 -4.75 4.65 -18.26
C GLN A 73 -4.94 3.71 -19.47
N THR A 74 -4.69 2.41 -19.30
CA THR A 74 -4.91 1.43 -20.38
C THR A 74 -6.38 1.33 -20.77
N GLN A 75 -7.32 1.41 -19.81
CA GLN A 75 -8.76 1.42 -20.11
C GLN A 75 -9.16 2.68 -20.89
N ILE A 76 -8.65 3.85 -20.50
CA ILE A 76 -8.88 5.10 -21.23
C ILE A 76 -8.37 4.98 -22.67
N GLU A 77 -7.12 4.53 -22.85
CA GLU A 77 -6.52 4.37 -24.17
C GLU A 77 -7.27 3.36 -25.05
N ASN A 78 -7.75 2.26 -24.47
CA ASN A 78 -8.54 1.26 -25.19
C ASN A 78 -9.92 1.80 -25.57
N SER A 79 -10.55 2.62 -24.71
CA SER A 79 -11.84 3.28 -25.02
C SER A 79 -11.69 4.40 -26.06
N ALA A 80 -10.55 5.08 -26.11
CA ALA A 80 -10.26 6.12 -27.10
C ALA A 80 -9.88 5.53 -28.48
N LYS A 81 -9.45 4.25 -28.51
CA LYS A 81 -9.12 3.51 -29.75
C LYS A 81 -10.32 2.82 -30.38
N THR A 82 -11.49 2.79 -29.73
CA THR A 82 -12.73 2.44 -30.42
C THR A 82 -12.99 3.49 -31.50
N PRO A 83 -13.09 3.12 -32.80
CA PRO A 83 -13.46 4.05 -33.85
C PRO A 83 -14.75 4.77 -33.45
N PRO A 84 -14.95 6.06 -33.80
CA PRO A 84 -16.24 6.70 -33.65
C PRO A 84 -17.27 5.81 -34.31
N ILE A 85 -18.17 5.23 -33.51
CA ILE A 85 -19.30 4.49 -34.06
C ILE A 85 -20.12 5.55 -34.77
N ASP A 86 -20.13 5.53 -36.11
CA ASP A 86 -21.01 6.38 -36.88
C ASP A 86 -22.45 5.94 -36.57
N GLU A 87 -23.10 6.66 -35.67
CA GLU A 87 -24.45 6.38 -35.20
C GLU A 87 -25.44 6.33 -36.37
N LYS A 88 -25.18 7.07 -37.47
CA LYS A 88 -25.98 6.97 -38.70
C LYS A 88 -25.76 5.63 -39.40
N ALA A 89 -24.52 5.19 -39.57
CA ALA A 89 -24.22 3.90 -40.20
C ALA A 89 -24.82 2.73 -39.41
N LEU A 90 -24.72 2.76 -38.07
CA LEU A 90 -25.31 1.74 -37.21
C LEU A 90 -26.85 1.76 -37.25
N PHE A 91 -27.45 2.94 -37.31
CA PHE A 91 -28.89 3.08 -37.47
C PHE A 91 -29.35 2.57 -38.84
N GLU A 92 -28.65 2.92 -39.91
CA GLU A 92 -28.94 2.42 -41.26
C GLU A 92 -28.80 0.90 -41.36
N GLU A 93 -27.77 0.32 -40.73
CA GLU A 93 -27.60 -1.13 -40.68
C GLU A 93 -28.77 -1.81 -39.94
N LYS A 94 -29.17 -1.29 -38.78
CA LYS A 94 -30.37 -1.76 -38.06
C LYS A 94 -31.65 -1.63 -38.88
N GLN A 95 -31.81 -0.53 -39.63
CA GLN A 95 -32.97 -0.34 -40.52
C GLN A 95 -32.96 -1.38 -41.64
N ARG A 96 -31.80 -1.61 -42.28
CA ARG A 96 -31.65 -2.63 -43.33
C ARG A 96 -31.90 -4.05 -42.82
N GLU A 97 -31.40 -4.37 -41.63
CA GLU A 97 -31.63 -5.66 -40.98
C GLU A 97 -33.11 -5.86 -40.66
N THR A 98 -33.77 -4.83 -40.12
CA THR A 98 -35.20 -4.85 -39.81
C THR A 98 -36.03 -5.00 -41.07
N LEU A 99 -35.72 -4.24 -42.13
CA LEU A 99 -36.38 -4.36 -43.45
C LEU A 99 -36.17 -5.75 -44.06
N GLY A 100 -34.97 -6.32 -43.94
CA GLY A 100 -34.67 -7.67 -44.40
C GLY A 100 -35.53 -8.74 -43.72
N LYS A 101 -35.71 -8.62 -42.40
CA LYS A 101 -36.56 -9.53 -41.61
C LYS A 101 -38.05 -9.36 -41.94
N VAL A 102 -38.52 -8.12 -42.20
CA VAL A 102 -39.89 -7.85 -42.67
C VAL A 102 -40.12 -8.45 -44.06
N LEU A 103 -39.16 -8.29 -44.99
CA LEU A 103 -39.24 -8.87 -46.34
C LEU A 103 -39.26 -10.40 -46.32
N LYS A 104 -38.52 -11.02 -45.39
CA LYS A 104 -38.57 -12.47 -45.16
C LYS A 104 -39.81 -12.94 -44.38
N ARG A 105 -40.72 -12.02 -44.02
CA ARG A 105 -41.91 -12.27 -43.17
C ARG A 105 -41.57 -12.83 -41.78
N GLU A 106 -40.34 -12.67 -41.33
CA GLU A 106 -39.88 -13.08 -40.00
C GLU A 106 -40.41 -12.13 -38.91
N ILE A 107 -40.81 -10.92 -39.28
CA ILE A 107 -41.49 -9.94 -38.42
C ILE A 107 -42.61 -9.29 -39.21
N SER A 108 -43.79 -9.16 -38.61
CA SER A 108 -44.92 -8.43 -39.18
C SER A 108 -44.95 -7.03 -38.59
N ALA A 109 -44.93 -6.00 -39.46
CA ALA A 109 -45.40 -4.69 -39.05
C ALA A 109 -46.90 -4.83 -38.73
N LYS A 110 -47.29 -4.49 -37.50
CA LYS A 110 -48.70 -4.42 -37.09
C LYS A 110 -49.30 -3.10 -37.56
#